data_AF-A0A357KXS0-F1
#
_entry.id   AF-A0A357KXS0-F1
#
_cell.length_a   1.000
_cell.length_b   1.000
_cell.length_c   1.000
_cell.angle_alpha   90.00
_cell.angle_beta   90.00
_cell.angle_gamma   90.00
#
_symmetry.space_group_name_H-M   'P 1'
#
loop_
_entity.id
_entity.type
_entity.pdbx_description
1 polymer ?
#
loop_
_entity_poly.entity_id
_entity_poly.type
_entity_poly.pdbx_seq_one_letter_code
_entity_poly.pdbx_strand_id
1 'polypeptide(L)'
;MAGSNGNPRSGVRTLAWLRPAQGPLVRAIAARAGLTIETVGGPSTAGRGGAAHGAEGFEGGGEWFSDLRQALTACDAELVLLAAPLTAGSVGEPADEERGLLALLRSKEWTVVTLEPLPGAAARAPVDATSASGLPVIVPLLRDAPALRAAREALENFGPARTLTVSMRTGPGAGSLAARLFDAALLVHTLLGEPDAIDASVVTPVAASGVHEAPPASIDGLHGDLTANIRFAGARAASFSLSDRGGRWFRGLTLIGEGGCLRLDESGFDLLSPTGGIVDSTRLDAPAPLKSDEPGVDPGAASAFAEAIRRALDPRASVAPPVDLAAVLSIAEAALLSARTGQGESPATILRMARSA
;
A
#
# COMPACT_ATOMS: atom_id res chain seq x y z
N MET A 1 39.85 17.91 26.95
CA MET A 1 38.64 17.14 26.58
C MET A 1 37.80 18.02 25.67
N ALA A 2 37.98 17.92 24.36
CA ALA A 2 37.25 18.69 23.37
C ALA A 2 35.98 17.91 23.00
N GLY A 3 34.81 18.49 23.25
CA GLY A 3 33.53 17.92 22.86
C GLY A 3 33.42 17.90 21.34
N SER A 4 33.24 16.72 20.76
CA SER A 4 32.81 16.61 19.38
C SER A 4 31.38 17.18 19.29
N ASN A 5 31.25 18.39 18.75
CA ASN A 5 30.00 18.86 18.19
C ASN A 5 29.64 17.91 17.05
N GLY A 6 28.96 16.82 17.37
CA GLY A 6 28.37 15.93 16.39
C GLY A 6 27.37 16.75 15.59
N ASN A 7 27.71 17.04 14.33
CA ASN A 7 26.78 17.61 13.38
C ASN A 7 25.47 16.82 13.49
N PRO A 8 24.30 17.46 13.62
CA PRO A 8 23.04 16.74 13.65
C PRO A 8 23.03 15.78 12.45
N ARG A 9 22.80 14.48 12.70
CA ARG A 9 22.75 13.48 11.63
C ARG A 9 21.78 14.01 10.58
N SER A 10 22.29 14.31 9.39
CA SER A 10 21.46 14.70 8.26
C SER A 10 20.48 13.57 8.01
N GLY A 11 19.20 13.89 7.89
CA GLY A 11 18.17 12.90 7.55
C GLY A 11 18.43 12.28 6.17
N VAL A 12 17.70 11.21 5.85
CA VAL A 12 17.81 10.55 4.55
C VAL A 12 17.24 11.47 3.48
N ARG A 13 18.07 11.85 2.50
CA ARG A 13 17.70 12.79 1.43
C ARG A 13 16.66 12.16 0.53
N THR A 14 15.52 12.82 0.39
CA THR A 14 14.32 12.21 -0.17
C THR A 14 13.67 13.09 -1.23
N LEU A 15 13.35 12.48 -2.37
CA LEU A 15 12.39 13.01 -3.34
C LEU A 15 10.99 12.49 -3.01
N ALA A 16 10.00 13.37 -2.89
CA ALA A 16 8.61 12.99 -2.66
C ALA A 16 7.74 13.34 -3.87
N TRP A 17 7.07 12.33 -4.43
CA TRP A 17 6.10 12.46 -5.52
C TRP A 17 4.68 12.27 -4.99
N LEU A 18 3.89 13.34 -4.88
CA LEU A 18 2.64 13.34 -4.12
C LEU A 18 1.54 14.23 -4.73
N ARG A 19 0.27 13.94 -4.42
CA ARG A 19 -0.83 14.90 -4.64
C ARG A 19 -0.88 15.89 -3.49
N PRO A 20 -1.34 17.14 -3.69
CA PRO A 20 -1.40 18.13 -2.61
C PRO A 20 -2.10 17.64 -1.33
N ALA A 21 -3.19 16.88 -1.46
CA ALA A 21 -3.92 16.30 -0.32
C ALA A 21 -3.10 15.29 0.51
N GLN A 22 -1.98 14.78 0.00
CA GLN A 22 -1.09 13.83 0.67
C GLN A 22 0.05 14.55 1.43
N GLY A 23 0.23 15.86 1.21
CA GLY A 23 1.31 16.65 1.82
C GLY A 23 1.41 16.50 3.34
N PRO A 24 0.32 16.71 4.10
CA PRO A 24 0.33 16.56 5.56
C PRO A 24 0.81 15.18 6.03
N LEU A 25 0.34 14.11 5.40
CA LEU A 25 0.77 12.75 5.73
C LEU A 25 2.24 12.54 5.40
N VAL A 26 2.71 12.98 4.23
CA VAL A 26 4.12 12.83 3.84
C VAL A 26 5.07 13.57 4.79
N ARG A 27 4.70 14.77 5.27
CA ARG A 27 5.48 15.48 6.29
C ARG A 27 5.50 14.74 7.63
N ALA A 28 4.35 14.21 8.06
CA ALA A 28 4.26 13.39 9.26
C ALA A 28 5.11 12.11 9.17
N ILE A 29 5.14 11.48 7.99
CA ILE A 29 6.02 10.33 7.69
C ILE A 29 7.48 10.76 7.77
N ALA A 30 7.86 11.84 7.08
CA ALA A 30 9.23 12.33 7.04
C ALA A 30 9.78 12.61 8.43
N ALA A 31 9.02 13.31 9.27
CA ALA A 31 9.38 13.61 10.65
C ALA A 31 9.61 12.34 11.51
N ARG A 32 8.82 11.27 11.29
CA ARG A 32 8.92 10.02 12.05
C ARG A 32 9.99 9.07 11.54
N ALA A 33 10.19 9.03 10.23
CA ALA A 33 11.19 8.18 9.60
C ALA A 33 12.59 8.84 9.57
N GLY A 34 12.70 10.12 9.92
CA GLY A 34 13.96 10.86 9.87
C GLY A 34 14.39 11.18 8.44
N LEU A 35 13.43 11.53 7.59
CA LEU A 35 13.65 11.88 6.19
C LEU A 35 13.82 13.40 6.04
N THR A 36 14.69 13.81 5.13
CA THR A 36 14.83 15.20 4.69
C THR A 36 14.29 15.29 3.27
N ILE A 37 13.17 15.99 3.08
CA ILE A 37 12.54 16.13 1.77
C ILE A 37 13.23 17.27 1.01
N GLU A 38 14.06 16.94 0.03
CA GLU A 38 14.84 17.93 -0.74
C GLU A 38 14.15 18.30 -2.06
N THR A 39 13.33 17.41 -2.60
CA THR A 39 12.66 17.59 -3.89
C THR A 39 11.22 17.13 -3.77
N VAL A 40 10.29 17.94 -4.27
CA VAL A 40 8.86 17.62 -4.26
C VAL A 40 8.29 17.78 -5.66
N GLY A 41 7.48 16.82 -6.08
CA GLY A 41 6.74 16.90 -7.32
C GLY A 41 5.43 16.14 -7.25
N GLY A 42 4.68 16.16 -8.33
CA GLY A 42 3.45 15.40 -8.44
C GLY A 42 2.72 15.63 -9.74
N PRO A 43 1.70 14.80 -10.02
CA PRO A 43 0.93 14.91 -11.25
C PRO A 43 0.24 16.27 -11.34
N SER A 44 0.35 16.91 -12.51
CA SER A 44 -0.21 18.24 -12.82
C SER A 44 -1.74 18.19 -12.95
N THR A 45 -2.43 17.89 -11.86
CA THR A 45 -3.90 17.78 -11.83
C THR A 45 -4.57 19.07 -11.37
N ALA A 46 -3.79 20.02 -10.86
CA ALA A 46 -4.27 21.33 -10.48
C ALA A 46 -3.65 22.38 -11.40
N GLY A 47 -4.45 23.33 -11.89
CA GLY A 47 -3.92 24.53 -12.55
C GLY A 47 -2.88 25.24 -11.66
N ARG A 48 -2.15 26.23 -12.20
CA ARG A 48 -0.99 26.89 -11.55
C ARG A 48 -1.09 27.12 -10.02
N GLY A 49 -2.28 27.37 -9.48
CA GLY A 49 -2.50 27.53 -8.03
C GLY A 49 -2.29 26.27 -7.17
N GLY A 50 -2.51 25.06 -7.66
CA GLY A 50 -2.36 23.85 -6.84
C GLY A 50 -0.92 23.35 -6.68
N ALA A 51 -0.03 23.69 -7.62
CA ALA A 51 1.40 23.43 -7.48
C ALA A 51 2.01 24.19 -6.29
N ALA A 52 1.59 25.44 -6.07
CA ALA A 52 2.04 26.25 -4.94
C ALA A 52 1.60 25.66 -3.58
N HIS A 53 0.38 25.13 -3.48
CA HIS A 53 -0.14 24.52 -2.24
C HIS A 53 0.51 23.17 -1.93
N GLY A 54 0.97 22.44 -2.96
CA GLY A 54 1.64 21.15 -2.77
C GLY A 54 3.04 21.27 -2.15
N ALA A 55 3.77 22.35 -2.44
CA ALA A 55 5.11 22.60 -1.91
C ALA A 55 5.11 23.26 -0.52
N GLU A 56 3.98 23.81 -0.09
CA GLU A 56 3.87 24.51 1.19
C GLU A 56 4.13 23.57 2.38
N GLY A 57 5.03 23.98 3.28
CA GLY A 57 5.41 23.22 4.48
C GLY A 57 6.57 22.24 4.31
N PHE A 58 7.17 22.11 3.13
CA PHE A 58 8.42 21.37 2.95
C PHE A 58 9.63 22.32 3.12
N GLU A 59 10.64 21.88 3.87
CA GLU A 59 11.86 22.67 4.09
C GLU A 59 12.54 22.98 2.75
N GLY A 60 12.93 24.24 2.55
CA GLY A 60 13.59 24.71 1.33
C GLY A 60 12.71 25.43 0.32
N GLY A 61 11.37 25.41 0.47
CA GLY A 61 10.45 26.15 -0.42
C GLY A 61 10.69 25.86 -1.91
N GLY A 62 11.15 24.65 -2.21
CA GLY A 62 11.69 24.26 -3.50
C GLY A 62 10.67 24.31 -4.64
N GLU A 63 11.18 24.36 -5.86
CA GLU A 63 10.40 24.28 -7.09
C GLU A 63 9.58 22.97 -7.11
N TRP A 64 8.28 23.09 -7.39
CA TRP A 64 7.40 21.93 -7.59
C TRP A 64 7.63 21.34 -8.97
N PHE A 65 8.05 20.07 -9.03
CA PHE A 65 8.23 19.38 -10.30
C PHE A 65 6.92 18.76 -10.79
N SER A 66 6.48 19.15 -12.00
CA SER A 66 5.34 18.56 -12.70
C SER A 66 5.67 17.29 -13.48
N ASP A 67 6.96 17.02 -13.69
CA ASP A 67 7.48 15.87 -14.43
C ASP A 67 8.45 15.09 -13.53
N LEU A 68 8.15 13.80 -13.31
CA LEU A 68 8.95 12.96 -12.43
C LEU A 68 10.34 12.69 -12.99
N ARG A 69 10.52 12.57 -14.31
CA ARG A 69 11.85 12.37 -14.91
C ARG A 69 12.74 13.59 -14.70
N GLN A 70 12.16 14.79 -14.82
CA GLN A 70 12.87 16.03 -14.51
C GLN A 70 13.25 16.08 -13.02
N ALA A 71 12.32 15.75 -12.12
CA ALA A 71 12.57 15.70 -10.68
C ALA A 71 13.71 14.73 -10.33
N LEU A 72 13.67 13.51 -10.87
CA LEU A 72 14.69 12.48 -10.67
C LEU A 72 16.06 12.91 -11.22
N THR A 73 16.10 13.71 -12.29
CA THR A 73 17.36 14.22 -12.85
C THR A 73 17.93 15.36 -12.02
N ALA A 74 17.07 16.16 -11.37
CA ALA A 74 17.46 17.32 -10.59
C ALA A 74 17.85 16.99 -9.13
N CYS A 75 17.48 15.81 -8.62
CA CYS A 75 17.71 15.44 -7.23
C CYS A 75 18.96 14.56 -7.02
N ASP A 76 19.64 14.74 -5.88
CA ASP A 76 20.65 13.82 -5.34
C ASP A 76 20.06 13.05 -4.14
N ALA A 77 18.90 12.43 -4.35
CA ALA A 77 18.18 11.70 -3.32
C ALA A 77 18.79 10.32 -3.03
N GLU A 78 18.59 9.83 -1.80
CA GLU A 78 18.86 8.45 -1.39
C GLU A 78 17.56 7.61 -1.41
N LEU A 79 16.42 8.27 -1.17
CA LEU A 79 15.08 7.71 -1.16
C LEU A 79 14.19 8.42 -2.17
N VAL A 80 13.42 7.66 -2.94
CA VAL A 80 12.30 8.16 -3.74
C VAL A 80 11.00 7.64 -3.14
N LEU A 81 10.16 8.55 -2.63
CA LEU A 81 8.84 8.26 -2.07
C LEU A 81 7.74 8.59 -3.09
N LEU A 82 7.15 7.56 -3.68
CA LEU A 82 6.03 7.67 -4.62
C LEU A 82 4.69 7.54 -3.88
N ALA A 83 4.18 8.67 -3.38
CA ALA A 83 2.88 8.75 -2.71
C ALA A 83 1.69 8.85 -3.66
N ALA A 84 1.88 9.46 -4.83
CA ALA A 84 0.89 9.50 -5.89
C ALA A 84 1.14 8.39 -6.93
N PRO A 85 0.08 7.84 -7.56
CA PRO A 85 0.24 6.91 -8.68
C PRO A 85 0.92 7.60 -9.87
N LEU A 86 1.73 6.84 -10.61
CA LEU A 86 2.52 7.35 -11.74
C LEU A 86 1.67 7.71 -12.97
N THR A 87 0.52 7.06 -13.13
CA THR A 87 -0.33 7.11 -14.33
C THR A 87 -1.38 8.23 -14.31
N ALA A 88 -1.40 9.07 -13.27
CA ALA A 88 -2.39 10.14 -13.15
C ALA A 88 -2.08 11.30 -14.11
N GLY A 89 -2.47 11.18 -15.38
CA GLY A 89 -2.64 12.32 -16.29
C GLY A 89 -1.87 12.31 -17.62
N SER A 90 -1.20 11.23 -18.01
CA SER A 90 -0.57 11.19 -19.35
C SER A 90 -1.56 10.76 -20.44
N VAL A 91 -1.64 11.56 -21.50
CA VAL A 91 -2.36 11.25 -22.74
C VAL A 91 -1.40 10.47 -23.63
N GLY A 92 -1.30 9.16 -23.43
CA GLY A 92 -0.37 8.26 -24.14
C GLY A 92 -0.56 6.80 -23.70
N GLU A 93 0.17 5.85 -24.29
CA GLU A 93 0.14 4.44 -23.84
C GLU A 93 0.81 4.32 -22.46
N PRO A 94 0.04 4.18 -21.36
CA PRO A 94 0.57 4.34 -20.00
C PRO A 94 1.61 3.27 -19.63
N ALA A 95 1.56 2.13 -20.32
CA ALA A 95 2.42 0.98 -20.05
C ALA A 95 3.89 1.24 -20.42
N ASP A 96 4.16 1.90 -21.56
CA ASP A 96 5.53 2.14 -22.00
C ASP A 96 6.21 3.24 -21.19
N GLU A 97 5.44 4.27 -20.79
CA GLU A 97 5.92 5.34 -19.93
C GLU A 97 6.29 4.80 -18.54
N GLU A 98 5.40 3.99 -17.93
CA GLU A 98 5.65 3.33 -16.65
C GLU A 98 6.88 2.41 -16.73
N ARG A 99 7.00 1.61 -17.79
CA ARG A 99 8.15 0.72 -18.00
C ARG A 99 9.45 1.52 -18.10
N GLY A 100 9.46 2.61 -18.86
CA GLY A 100 10.62 3.48 -19.00
C GLY A 100 11.02 4.17 -17.69
N LEU A 101 10.04 4.54 -16.86
CA LEU A 101 10.27 5.14 -15.55
C LEU A 101 10.79 4.11 -14.53
N LEU A 102 10.23 2.90 -14.52
CA LEU A 102 10.74 1.79 -13.71
C LEU A 102 12.18 1.44 -14.11
N ALA A 103 12.51 1.46 -15.41
CA ALA A 103 13.88 1.27 -15.89
C ALA A 103 14.82 2.39 -15.40
N LEU A 104 14.37 3.65 -15.41
CA LEU A 104 15.14 4.77 -14.88
C LEU A 104 15.40 4.62 -13.38
N LEU A 105 14.37 4.30 -12.60
CA LEU A 105 14.48 4.08 -11.15
C LEU A 105 15.46 2.96 -10.81
N ARG A 106 15.46 1.87 -11.61
CA ARG A 106 16.42 0.76 -11.48
C ARG A 106 17.85 1.10 -11.85
N SER A 107 18.05 2.08 -12.73
CA SER A 107 19.39 2.49 -13.18
C SER A 107 20.18 3.26 -12.10
N LYS A 108 19.52 3.62 -11.00
CA LYS A 108 20.08 4.38 -9.89
C LYS A 108 20.07 3.53 -8.62
N GLU A 109 21.00 3.79 -7.71
CA GLU A 109 21.09 3.09 -6.42
C GLU A 109 20.10 3.66 -5.37
N TRP A 110 18.94 4.14 -5.82
CA TRP A 110 17.93 4.70 -4.94
C TRP A 110 17.12 3.61 -4.26
N THR A 111 16.78 3.83 -3.00
CA THR A 111 15.67 3.10 -2.40
C THR A 111 14.38 3.72 -2.92
N VAL A 112 13.54 2.94 -3.59
CA VAL A 112 12.26 3.44 -4.09
C VAL A 112 11.15 2.78 -3.28
N VAL A 113 10.31 3.61 -2.67
CA VAL A 113 9.13 3.16 -1.93
C VAL A 113 7.88 3.78 -2.55
N THR A 114 6.77 3.06 -2.53
CA THR A 114 5.51 3.55 -3.08
C THR A 114 4.34 3.25 -2.16
N LEU A 115 3.37 4.15 -2.12
CA LEU A 115 2.13 3.96 -1.35
C LEU A 115 1.04 3.29 -2.20
N GLU A 116 1.30 3.12 -3.49
CA GLU A 116 0.37 2.59 -4.49
C GLU A 116 0.96 1.34 -5.14
N PRO A 117 0.13 0.37 -5.57
CA PRO A 117 0.62 -0.81 -6.27
C PRO A 117 1.21 -0.41 -7.62
N LEU A 118 2.42 -0.88 -7.90
CA LEU A 118 3.15 -0.60 -9.14
C LEU A 118 3.89 -1.85 -9.63
N PRO A 119 3.50 -2.43 -10.78
CA PRO A 119 2.43 -2.01 -11.67
C PRO A 119 1.03 -2.23 -11.08
N GLY A 120 0.04 -1.50 -11.59
CA GLY A 120 -1.37 -1.66 -11.20
C GLY A 120 -2.16 -2.68 -12.03
N ALA A 121 -1.50 -3.53 -12.81
CA ALA A 121 -2.16 -4.60 -13.57
C ALA A 121 -1.34 -5.87 -13.68
N ALA A 122 -1.98 -7.04 -13.68
CA ALA A 122 -1.31 -8.34 -13.70
C ALA A 122 -0.51 -8.56 -14.99
N ALA A 123 -1.03 -8.12 -16.14
CA ALA A 123 -0.33 -8.21 -17.44
C ALA A 123 0.95 -7.38 -17.51
N ARG A 124 1.12 -6.41 -16.60
CA ARG A 124 2.35 -5.60 -16.52
C ARG A 124 3.32 -6.10 -15.46
N ALA A 125 2.93 -7.09 -14.65
CA ALA A 125 3.80 -7.65 -13.63
C ALA A 125 5.03 -8.32 -14.27
N PRO A 126 6.23 -8.13 -13.69
CA PRO A 126 7.43 -8.79 -14.20
C PRO A 126 7.31 -10.31 -14.08
N VAL A 127 7.72 -11.03 -15.13
CA VAL A 127 7.68 -12.51 -15.19
C VAL A 127 8.64 -13.13 -14.18
N ASP A 128 9.81 -12.52 -13.98
CA ASP A 128 10.85 -13.00 -13.06
C ASP A 128 10.78 -12.28 -11.71
N ALA A 129 9.90 -12.78 -10.83
CA ALA A 129 9.77 -12.28 -9.45
C ALA A 129 11.02 -12.52 -8.58
N THR A 130 11.94 -13.39 -9.03
CA THR A 130 13.16 -13.76 -8.30
C THR A 130 14.26 -12.70 -8.40
N SER A 131 14.22 -11.81 -9.41
CA SER A 131 15.14 -10.67 -9.55
C SER A 131 14.47 -9.37 -9.09
N ALA A 132 13.77 -9.39 -7.95
CA ALA A 132 13.06 -8.23 -7.39
C ALA A 132 13.98 -7.02 -7.05
N SER A 133 15.28 -7.10 -7.33
CA SER A 133 16.20 -5.97 -7.22
C SER A 133 15.72 -4.80 -8.10
N GLY A 134 15.39 -3.69 -7.44
CA GLY A 134 15.04 -2.43 -8.11
C GLY A 134 13.56 -2.25 -8.46
N LEU A 135 12.65 -3.11 -7.99
CA LEU A 135 11.24 -2.76 -7.94
C LEU A 135 10.96 -1.82 -6.76
N PRO A 136 10.05 -0.84 -6.90
CA PRO A 136 9.57 -0.05 -5.78
C PRO A 136 8.97 -0.94 -4.69
N VAL A 137 9.35 -0.69 -3.44
CA VAL A 137 8.81 -1.37 -2.27
C VAL A 137 7.46 -0.76 -1.92
N ILE A 138 6.38 -1.54 -1.99
CA ILE A 138 5.04 -1.08 -1.62
C ILE A 138 4.95 -0.98 -0.10
N VAL A 139 4.56 0.18 0.43
CA VAL A 139 4.50 0.45 1.87
C VAL A 139 3.24 1.23 2.29
N PRO A 140 2.71 0.98 3.51
CA PRO A 140 2.96 -0.20 4.33
C PRO A 140 2.12 -1.38 3.83
N LEU A 141 2.61 -2.59 4.04
CA LEU A 141 1.82 -3.82 3.90
C LEU A 141 1.49 -4.36 5.29
N LEU A 142 0.27 -4.85 5.51
CA LEU A 142 -0.12 -5.42 6.80
C LEU A 142 0.69 -6.69 7.10
N ARG A 143 1.13 -7.41 6.06
CA ARG A 143 2.00 -8.58 6.22
C ARG A 143 3.32 -8.26 6.93
N ASP A 144 3.77 -7.01 6.81
CA ASP A 144 5.02 -6.52 7.38
C ASP A 144 4.78 -5.75 8.68
N ALA A 145 3.53 -5.61 9.14
CA ALA A 145 3.20 -4.86 10.34
C ALA A 145 3.80 -5.51 11.60
N PRO A 146 4.24 -4.71 12.61
CA PRO A 146 4.78 -5.25 13.85
C PRO A 146 3.84 -6.26 14.54
N ALA A 147 2.52 -6.03 14.49
CA ALA A 147 1.53 -6.92 15.08
C ALA A 147 1.52 -8.31 14.42
N LEU A 148 1.64 -8.39 13.08
CA LEU A 148 1.69 -9.69 12.39
C LEU A 148 3.02 -10.40 12.62
N ARG A 149 4.12 -9.65 12.71
CA ARG A 149 5.41 -10.22 13.10
C ARG A 149 5.37 -10.80 14.52
N ALA A 150 4.71 -10.11 15.46
CA ALA A 150 4.51 -10.60 16.81
C ALA A 150 3.62 -11.86 16.84
N ALA A 151 2.62 -11.95 15.96
CA ALA A 151 1.72 -13.10 15.85
C ALA A 151 2.34 -14.31 15.11
N ARG A 152 3.62 -14.27 14.69
CA ARG A 152 4.20 -15.33 13.85
C ARG A 152 4.20 -16.70 14.53
N GLU A 153 4.60 -16.77 15.79
CA GLU A 153 4.61 -18.02 16.57
C GLU A 153 3.18 -18.56 16.79
N ALA A 154 2.22 -17.66 17.04
CA ALA A 154 0.80 -18.02 17.14
C ALA A 154 0.27 -18.58 15.81
N LEU A 155 0.65 -17.98 14.67
CA LEU A 155 0.28 -18.43 13.32
C LEU A 155 0.88 -19.80 12.98
N GLU A 156 2.13 -20.07 13.35
CA GLU A 156 2.78 -21.37 13.17
C GLU A 156 2.01 -22.51 13.87
N ASN A 157 1.37 -22.21 15.01
CA ASN A 157 0.58 -23.16 15.80
C ASN A 157 -0.94 -23.08 15.54
N PHE A 158 -1.41 -22.19 14.67
CA PHE A 158 -2.84 -21.92 14.46
C PHE A 158 -3.58 -23.07 13.75
N GLY A 159 -2.83 -23.88 12.99
CA GLY A 159 -3.39 -24.89 12.10
C GLY A 159 -4.03 -24.28 10.84
N PRO A 160 -4.77 -25.08 10.06
CA PRO A 160 -5.34 -24.62 8.80
C PRO A 160 -6.45 -23.58 9.03
N ALA A 161 -6.29 -22.41 8.41
CA ALA A 161 -7.32 -21.38 8.40
C ALA A 161 -8.50 -21.78 7.50
N ARG A 162 -9.72 -21.63 8.02
CA ARG A 162 -10.98 -21.87 7.30
C ARG A 162 -11.62 -20.59 6.81
N THR A 163 -11.53 -19.53 7.60
CA THR A 163 -12.12 -18.23 7.25
C THR A 163 -11.14 -17.10 7.53
N LEU A 164 -11.05 -16.16 6.59
CA LEU A 164 -10.28 -14.92 6.74
C LEU A 164 -11.17 -13.71 6.44
N THR A 165 -11.27 -12.77 7.36
CA THR A 165 -11.86 -11.46 7.07
C THR A 165 -10.77 -10.41 7.13
N VAL A 166 -10.67 -9.60 6.08
CA VAL A 166 -9.74 -8.48 6.00
C VAL A 166 -10.53 -7.18 5.93
N SER A 167 -10.19 -6.25 6.82
CA SER A 167 -10.82 -4.94 6.89
C SER A 167 -9.76 -3.86 6.88
N MET A 168 -9.84 -2.95 5.90
CA MET A 168 -8.90 -1.83 5.78
C MET A 168 -9.64 -0.57 5.42
N ARG A 169 -9.45 0.48 6.20
CA ARG A 169 -10.03 1.79 5.94
C ARG A 169 -9.05 2.91 6.20
N THR A 170 -9.12 3.95 5.39
CA THR A 170 -8.30 5.15 5.58
C THR A 170 -9.10 6.41 5.37
N GLY A 171 -8.50 7.53 5.76
CA GLY A 171 -8.94 8.85 5.35
C GLY A 171 -8.38 9.24 3.99
N PRO A 172 -8.91 10.32 3.39
CA PRO A 172 -8.35 10.90 2.17
C PRO A 172 -6.86 11.20 2.34
N GLY A 173 -6.06 10.87 1.32
CA GLY A 173 -4.63 11.15 1.29
C GLY A 173 -3.73 10.06 1.89
N ALA A 174 -4.28 9.06 2.58
CA ALA A 174 -3.54 7.95 3.18
C ALA A 174 -3.41 6.69 2.29
N GLY A 175 -3.34 6.91 0.98
CA GLY A 175 -3.34 5.89 -0.08
C GLY A 175 -4.70 5.78 -0.77
N SER A 176 -4.76 4.99 -1.84
CA SER A 176 -5.98 4.70 -2.59
C SER A 176 -6.67 3.41 -2.15
N LEU A 177 -7.86 3.16 -2.70
CA LEU A 177 -8.52 1.86 -2.62
C LEU A 177 -7.69 0.76 -3.31
N ALA A 178 -6.91 1.10 -4.36
CA ALA A 178 -5.97 0.17 -5.01
C ALA A 178 -4.94 -0.39 -4.02
N ALA A 179 -4.34 0.48 -3.21
CA ALA A 179 -3.37 0.08 -2.19
C ALA A 179 -3.98 -0.86 -1.15
N ARG A 180 -5.24 -0.61 -0.74
CA ARG A 180 -5.97 -1.50 0.19
C ARG A 180 -6.31 -2.84 -0.44
N LEU A 181 -6.79 -2.83 -1.68
CA LEU A 181 -7.13 -4.04 -2.41
C LEU A 181 -5.90 -4.91 -2.65
N PHE A 182 -4.77 -4.30 -2.99
CA PHE A 182 -3.49 -5.00 -3.12
C PHE A 182 -3.04 -5.64 -1.81
N ASP A 183 -3.02 -4.89 -0.69
CA ASP A 183 -2.62 -5.42 0.62
C ASP A 183 -3.56 -6.56 1.06
N ALA A 184 -4.87 -6.40 0.86
CA ALA A 184 -5.84 -7.45 1.17
C ALA A 184 -5.69 -8.70 0.28
N ALA A 185 -5.49 -8.54 -1.02
CA ALA A 185 -5.23 -9.63 -1.95
C ALA A 185 -3.92 -10.37 -1.61
N LEU A 186 -2.88 -9.63 -1.22
CA LEU A 186 -1.60 -10.19 -0.77
C LEU A 186 -1.77 -11.04 0.50
N LEU A 187 -2.52 -10.55 1.49
CA LEU A 187 -2.80 -11.32 2.71
C LEU A 187 -3.59 -12.58 2.41
N VAL A 188 -4.62 -12.49 1.56
CA VAL A 188 -5.41 -13.65 1.13
C VAL A 188 -4.51 -14.68 0.45
N HIS A 189 -3.70 -14.25 -0.51
CA HIS A 189 -2.79 -15.12 -1.23
C HIS A 189 -1.79 -15.79 -0.27
N THR A 190 -1.22 -15.03 0.66
CA THR A 190 -0.22 -15.52 1.62
C THR A 190 -0.80 -16.52 2.61
N LEU A 191 -2.04 -16.30 3.09
CA LEU A 191 -2.64 -17.08 4.18
C LEU A 191 -3.50 -18.25 3.69
N LEU A 192 -4.17 -18.12 2.54
CA LEU A 192 -5.11 -19.12 2.03
C LEU A 192 -4.73 -19.69 0.65
N GLY A 193 -3.81 -19.06 -0.07
CA GLY A 193 -3.40 -19.43 -1.42
C GLY A 193 -4.27 -18.77 -2.51
N GLU A 194 -4.32 -19.41 -3.67
CA GLU A 194 -5.12 -18.93 -4.82
C GLU A 194 -6.63 -19.19 -4.60
N PRO A 195 -7.50 -18.18 -4.77
CA PRO A 195 -8.94 -18.36 -4.75
C PRO A 195 -9.51 -19.04 -6.00
N ASP A 196 -10.61 -19.78 -5.84
CA ASP A 196 -11.36 -20.35 -6.97
C ASP A 196 -12.24 -19.29 -7.65
N ALA A 197 -12.92 -18.46 -6.83
CA ALA A 197 -13.87 -17.46 -7.30
C ALA A 197 -14.00 -16.27 -6.32
N ILE A 198 -14.23 -15.08 -6.87
CA ILE A 198 -14.44 -13.83 -6.15
C ILE A 198 -15.74 -13.20 -6.62
N ASP A 199 -16.61 -12.83 -5.68
CA ASP A 199 -17.82 -12.03 -5.90
C ASP A 199 -17.66 -10.68 -5.18
N ALA A 200 -17.73 -9.57 -5.92
CA ALA A 200 -17.39 -8.27 -5.37
C ALA A 200 -18.36 -7.16 -5.78
N SER A 201 -18.37 -6.10 -4.98
CA SER A 201 -19.07 -4.85 -5.25
C SER A 201 -18.17 -3.68 -4.93
N VAL A 202 -18.23 -2.62 -5.76
CA VAL A 202 -17.43 -1.41 -5.59
C VAL A 202 -18.28 -0.18 -5.77
N VAL A 203 -18.04 0.81 -4.92
CA VAL A 203 -18.68 2.12 -4.97
C VAL A 203 -17.58 3.14 -5.24
N THR A 204 -17.58 3.72 -6.43
CA THR A 204 -16.63 4.77 -6.80
C THR A 204 -17.20 6.15 -6.42
N PRO A 205 -16.35 7.17 -6.18
CA PRO A 205 -16.80 8.50 -5.76
C PRO A 205 -17.68 9.26 -6.78
N VAL A 206 -17.78 8.77 -8.02
CA VAL A 206 -18.51 9.42 -9.13
C VAL A 206 -19.96 8.92 -9.13
N ALA A 207 -20.78 9.42 -8.22
CA ALA A 207 -22.22 9.12 -8.22
C ALA A 207 -23.06 10.33 -7.78
N ALA A 208 -22.86 11.49 -8.42
CA ALA A 208 -23.80 12.62 -8.33
C ALA A 208 -24.91 12.57 -9.40
N SER A 209 -24.78 11.72 -10.43
CA SER A 209 -25.65 11.72 -11.62
C SER A 209 -26.56 10.50 -11.76
N GLY A 210 -26.62 9.60 -10.79
CA GLY A 210 -27.49 8.41 -10.83
C GLY A 210 -27.08 7.35 -11.87
N VAL A 211 -25.98 7.55 -12.60
CA VAL A 211 -25.37 6.54 -13.48
C VAL A 211 -24.22 5.91 -12.72
N HIS A 212 -24.30 4.60 -12.48
CA HIS A 212 -23.18 3.84 -11.91
C HIS A 212 -22.09 3.73 -12.97
N GLU A 213 -20.98 4.44 -12.76
CA GLU A 213 -19.78 4.25 -13.58
C GLU A 213 -19.19 2.87 -13.27
N ALA A 214 -18.97 2.07 -14.31
CA ALA A 214 -18.34 0.78 -14.18
C ALA A 214 -16.92 0.95 -13.61
N PRO A 215 -16.48 0.09 -12.68
CA PRO A 215 -15.12 0.16 -12.17
C PRO A 215 -14.06 -0.04 -13.27
N PRO A 216 -12.88 0.57 -13.11
CA PRO A 216 -11.80 0.53 -14.10
C PRO A 216 -11.33 -0.91 -14.39
N ALA A 217 -10.65 -1.09 -15.53
CA ALA A 217 -10.11 -2.38 -15.98
C ALA A 217 -8.96 -2.89 -15.11
N SER A 218 -8.17 -1.98 -14.56
CA SER A 218 -7.04 -2.25 -13.65
C SER A 218 -7.28 -1.57 -12.31
N ILE A 219 -6.41 -1.82 -11.33
CA ILE A 219 -6.50 -1.12 -10.04
C ILE A 219 -5.89 0.30 -10.08
N ASP A 220 -5.40 0.77 -11.23
CA ASP A 220 -4.82 2.11 -11.33
C ASP A 220 -5.85 3.19 -11.00
N GLY A 221 -5.51 4.09 -10.07
CA GLY A 221 -6.39 5.20 -9.70
C GLY A 221 -7.71 4.78 -9.03
N LEU A 222 -7.83 3.52 -8.60
CA LEU A 222 -9.04 3.02 -7.94
C LEU A 222 -9.26 3.72 -6.59
N HIS A 223 -10.44 4.30 -6.41
CA HIS A 223 -10.87 5.03 -5.21
C HIS A 223 -12.29 4.63 -4.82
N GLY A 224 -12.66 4.75 -3.54
CA GLY A 224 -13.99 4.49 -3.02
C GLY A 224 -14.07 3.36 -1.99
N ASP A 225 -15.14 2.57 -2.06
CA ASP A 225 -15.40 1.45 -1.14
C ASP A 225 -15.51 0.13 -1.92
N LEU A 226 -14.99 -0.96 -1.38
CA LEU A 226 -15.10 -2.30 -1.97
C LEU A 226 -15.41 -3.34 -0.91
N THR A 227 -16.36 -4.23 -1.23
CA THR A 227 -16.59 -5.47 -0.49
C THR A 227 -16.46 -6.65 -1.43
N ALA A 228 -16.00 -7.79 -0.90
CA ALA A 228 -15.93 -9.03 -1.67
C ALA A 228 -16.11 -10.25 -0.78
N ASN A 229 -16.66 -11.31 -1.36
CA ASN A 229 -16.68 -12.66 -0.82
C ASN A 229 -15.85 -13.58 -1.72
N ILE A 230 -15.00 -14.39 -1.12
CA ILE A 230 -13.95 -15.15 -1.79
C ILE A 230 -14.10 -16.62 -1.42
N ARG A 231 -14.09 -17.50 -2.42
CA ARG A 231 -14.23 -18.95 -2.25
C ARG A 231 -12.94 -19.66 -2.63
N PHE A 232 -12.67 -20.75 -1.92
CA PHE A 232 -11.54 -21.63 -2.15
C PHE A 232 -11.99 -23.09 -2.12
N ALA A 233 -11.17 -23.96 -2.70
CA ALA A 233 -11.32 -25.39 -2.52
C ALA A 233 -11.24 -25.78 -1.02
N GLY A 234 -11.97 -26.83 -0.65
CA GLY A 234 -11.98 -27.37 0.71
C GLY A 234 -12.82 -26.59 1.72
N ALA A 235 -13.89 -25.93 1.27
CA ALA A 235 -14.82 -25.17 2.12
C ALA A 235 -14.17 -24.04 2.94
N ARG A 236 -13.10 -23.44 2.41
CA ARG A 236 -12.48 -22.23 2.97
C ARG A 236 -13.06 -20.99 2.30
N ALA A 237 -13.08 -19.88 3.03
CA ALA A 237 -13.64 -18.63 2.54
C ALA A 237 -12.83 -17.42 3.03
N ALA A 238 -12.92 -16.32 2.30
CA ALA A 238 -12.45 -15.04 2.79
C ALA A 238 -13.41 -13.90 2.42
N SER A 239 -13.24 -12.75 3.07
CA SER A 239 -13.97 -11.54 2.74
C SER A 239 -13.13 -10.28 2.87
N PHE A 240 -13.49 -9.28 2.05
CA PHE A 240 -12.92 -7.93 2.05
C PHE A 240 -13.95 -6.90 2.52
N SER A 241 -13.50 -5.92 3.30
CA SER A 241 -14.19 -4.65 3.53
C SER A 241 -13.16 -3.51 3.49
N LEU A 242 -13.10 -2.82 2.36
CA LEU A 242 -12.03 -1.89 2.02
C LEU A 242 -12.59 -0.51 1.71
N SER A 243 -11.89 0.53 2.16
CA SER A 243 -12.26 1.92 1.86
C SER A 243 -11.06 2.84 1.96
N ASP A 244 -10.94 3.81 1.06
CA ASP A 244 -10.01 4.94 1.22
C ASP A 244 -10.71 6.24 1.63
N ARG A 245 -12.00 6.14 1.97
CA ARG A 245 -12.84 7.25 2.46
C ARG A 245 -13.54 6.92 3.78
N GLY A 246 -13.20 5.78 4.39
CA GLY A 246 -13.80 5.26 5.64
C GLY A 246 -13.39 6.02 6.91
N GLY A 247 -12.72 7.17 6.76
CA GLY A 247 -12.40 8.09 7.84
C GLY A 247 -11.11 7.72 8.56
N ARG A 248 -11.21 7.02 9.69
CA ARG A 248 -10.04 6.72 10.53
C ARG A 248 -9.19 5.62 9.91
N TRP A 249 -7.88 5.71 10.06
CA TRP A 249 -6.96 4.64 9.70
C TRP A 249 -7.25 3.38 10.50
N PHE A 250 -7.40 2.26 9.79
CA PHE A 250 -7.51 0.93 10.37
C PHE A 250 -7.08 -0.10 9.34
N ARG A 251 -6.28 -1.07 9.76
CA ARG A 251 -5.96 -2.28 9.00
C ARG A 251 -5.96 -3.45 9.98
N GLY A 252 -6.71 -4.48 9.65
CA GLY A 252 -6.80 -5.65 10.50
C GLY A 252 -7.36 -6.86 9.79
N LEU A 253 -7.18 -8.00 10.42
CA LEU A 253 -7.70 -9.28 9.96
C LEU A 253 -8.28 -10.10 11.10
N THR A 254 -9.15 -11.04 10.75
CA THR A 254 -9.61 -12.09 11.65
C THR A 254 -9.50 -13.42 10.92
N LEU A 255 -8.79 -14.37 11.53
CA LEU A 255 -8.65 -15.74 11.07
C LEU A 255 -9.46 -16.66 11.97
N ILE A 256 -10.18 -17.60 11.38
CA ILE A 256 -10.92 -18.66 12.08
C ILE A 256 -10.45 -19.99 11.52
N GLY A 257 -10.04 -20.89 12.40
CA GLY A 257 -9.46 -22.19 12.04
C GLY A 257 -9.80 -23.27 13.04
N GLU A 258 -8.98 -24.32 13.08
CA GLU A 258 -9.04 -25.36 14.11
C GLU A 258 -8.43 -24.89 15.44
N GLY A 259 -7.37 -24.06 15.38
CA GLY A 259 -6.75 -23.44 16.55
C GLY A 259 -7.59 -22.37 17.26
N GLY A 260 -8.76 -22.02 16.72
CA GLY A 260 -9.69 -21.04 17.28
C GLY A 260 -9.82 -19.79 16.42
N CYS A 261 -9.65 -18.61 17.02
CA CYS A 261 -9.88 -17.31 16.38
C CYS A 261 -8.71 -16.36 16.66
N LEU A 262 -7.96 -15.99 15.63
CA LEU A 262 -6.90 -14.98 15.72
C LEU A 262 -7.45 -13.65 15.22
N ARG A 263 -7.43 -12.63 16.08
CA ARG A 263 -7.80 -11.25 15.73
C ARG A 263 -6.55 -10.40 15.75
N LEU A 264 -6.35 -9.59 14.72
CA LEU A 264 -5.17 -8.76 14.59
C LEU A 264 -5.52 -7.41 13.99
N ASP A 265 -4.95 -6.36 14.57
CA ASP A 265 -4.90 -5.03 13.99
C ASP A 265 -3.53 -4.40 14.27
N GLU A 266 -3.35 -3.12 13.94
CA GLU A 266 -2.07 -2.45 14.16
C GLU A 266 -1.68 -2.24 15.63
N SER A 267 -2.62 -2.40 16.55
CA SER A 267 -2.39 -2.30 17.99
C SER A 267 -1.93 -3.63 18.60
N GLY A 268 -1.92 -4.72 17.84
CA GLY A 268 -1.50 -6.04 18.30
C GLY A 268 -2.43 -7.16 17.86
N PHE A 269 -2.46 -8.26 18.62
CA PHE A 269 -3.30 -9.41 18.32
C PHE A 269 -3.84 -10.10 19.57
N ASP A 270 -4.93 -10.86 19.39
CA ASP A 270 -5.47 -11.81 20.36
C ASP A 270 -5.69 -13.15 19.66
N LEU A 271 -5.13 -14.23 20.21
CA LEU A 271 -5.47 -15.60 19.85
C LEU A 271 -6.46 -16.15 20.87
N LEU A 272 -7.65 -16.51 20.39
CA LEU A 272 -8.70 -17.13 21.19
C LEU A 272 -8.75 -18.63 20.86
N SER A 273 -8.86 -19.46 21.89
CA SER A 273 -9.14 -20.89 21.77
C SER A 273 -10.53 -21.13 21.17
N PRO A 274 -10.84 -22.37 20.72
CA PRO A 274 -12.19 -22.74 20.25
C PRO A 274 -13.31 -22.53 21.28
N THR A 275 -12.99 -22.48 22.58
CA THR A 275 -13.96 -22.21 23.66
C THR A 275 -14.09 -20.71 23.98
N GLY A 276 -13.33 -19.85 23.30
CA GLY A 276 -13.36 -18.39 23.46
C GLY A 276 -12.40 -17.81 24.50
N GLY A 277 -11.66 -18.66 25.23
CA GLY A 277 -10.62 -18.18 26.16
C GLY A 277 -9.39 -17.64 25.41
N ILE A 278 -8.78 -16.57 25.89
CA ILE A 278 -7.55 -16.00 25.33
C ILE A 278 -6.39 -16.97 25.60
N VAL A 279 -5.73 -17.43 24.54
CA VAL A 279 -4.55 -18.30 24.57
C VAL A 279 -3.28 -17.46 24.59
N ASP A 280 -3.25 -16.42 23.75
CA ASP A 280 -2.12 -15.51 23.60
C ASP A 280 -2.63 -14.11 23.23
N SER A 281 -1.92 -13.08 23.66
CA SER A 281 -2.25 -11.69 23.35
C SER A 281 -0.99 -10.84 23.42
N THR A 282 -0.79 -10.02 22.41
CA THR A 282 0.26 -8.99 22.42
C THR A 282 -0.38 -7.65 22.11
N ARG A 283 -0.02 -6.63 22.90
CA ARG A 283 -0.38 -5.23 22.64
C ARG A 283 0.88 -4.44 22.35
N LEU A 284 0.80 -3.61 21.32
CA LEU A 284 1.84 -2.69 20.94
C LEU A 284 1.56 -1.32 21.54
N ASP A 285 2.62 -0.58 21.83
CA ASP A 285 2.50 0.79 22.29
C ASP A 285 1.77 1.64 21.25
N ALA A 286 0.85 2.48 21.72
CA ALA A 286 0.19 3.44 20.86
C ALA A 286 1.25 4.36 20.22
N PRO A 287 1.12 4.70 18.92
CA PRO A 287 2.00 5.65 18.29
C PRO A 287 2.05 6.96 19.08
N ALA A 288 3.24 7.52 19.24
CA ALA A 288 3.39 8.85 19.81
C ALA A 288 2.49 9.85 19.05
N PRO A 289 1.88 10.83 19.74
CA PRO A 289 1.09 11.85 19.07
C PRO A 289 1.97 12.61 18.08
N LEU A 290 1.36 13.05 16.97
CA LEU A 290 2.02 13.98 16.06
C LEU A 290 2.26 15.31 16.81
N LYS A 291 3.39 15.97 16.53
CA LYS A 291 3.54 17.37 16.92
C LYS A 291 2.39 18.15 16.28
N SER A 292 1.78 19.05 17.04
CA SER A 292 0.43 19.62 16.93
C SER A 292 0.00 20.27 15.62
N ASP A 293 0.83 20.25 14.57
CA ASP A 293 0.72 21.20 13.46
C ASP A 293 0.25 20.57 12.14
N GLU A 294 -0.04 19.27 12.11
CA GLU A 294 -0.59 18.56 10.92
C GLU A 294 -2.04 18.12 11.17
N PRO A 295 -3.03 19.04 11.10
CA PRO A 295 -4.43 18.71 11.33
C PRO A 295 -4.92 17.67 10.30
N GLY A 296 -5.66 16.68 10.79
CA GLY A 296 -6.31 15.67 9.94
C GLY A 296 -5.46 14.44 9.60
N VAL A 297 -4.20 14.36 10.02
CA VAL A 297 -3.38 13.16 9.85
C VAL A 297 -3.59 12.18 10.99
N ASP A 298 -3.90 10.93 10.66
CA ASP A 298 -4.00 9.86 11.66
C ASP A 298 -2.59 9.43 12.14
N PRO A 299 -2.30 9.46 13.46
CA PRO A 299 -1.00 9.04 13.99
C PRO A 299 -0.67 7.57 13.71
N GLY A 300 -1.65 6.68 13.62
CA GLY A 300 -1.46 5.27 13.24
C GLY A 300 -0.93 5.15 11.82
N ALA A 301 -1.58 5.83 10.88
CA ALA A 301 -1.13 5.88 9.48
C ALA A 301 0.32 6.34 9.38
N ALA A 302 0.65 7.53 9.90
CA ALA A 302 2.01 8.07 9.84
C ALA A 302 3.04 7.14 10.49
N SER A 303 2.68 6.41 11.56
CA SER A 303 3.56 5.41 12.20
C SER A 303 3.83 4.22 11.29
N ALA A 304 2.76 3.66 10.69
CA ALA A 304 2.83 2.48 9.86
C ALA A 304 3.68 2.72 8.60
N PHE A 305 3.47 3.85 7.92
CA PHE A 305 4.29 4.25 6.77
C PHE A 305 5.75 4.49 7.17
N ALA A 306 6.00 5.25 8.24
CA ALA A 306 7.36 5.56 8.67
C ALA A 306 8.15 4.30 9.08
N GLU A 307 7.52 3.38 9.79
CA GLU A 307 8.14 2.11 10.17
C GLU A 307 8.48 1.24 8.95
N ALA A 308 7.56 1.14 7.99
CA ALA A 308 7.80 0.39 6.77
C ALA A 308 8.94 0.99 5.93
N ILE A 309 9.03 2.33 5.86
CA ILE A 309 10.13 3.03 5.17
C ILE A 309 11.46 2.84 5.89
N ARG A 310 11.50 2.95 7.23
CA ARG A 310 12.73 2.68 8.00
C ARG A 310 13.21 1.25 7.79
N ARG A 311 12.30 0.28 7.73
CA ARG A 311 12.63 -1.11 7.42
C ARG A 311 13.19 -1.27 6.01
N ALA A 312 12.63 -0.58 5.02
CA ALA A 312 13.13 -0.60 3.64
C ALA A 312 14.54 0.03 3.50
N LEU A 313 14.86 1.01 4.35
CA LEU A 313 16.17 1.67 4.41
C LEU A 313 17.21 0.92 5.25
N ASP A 314 16.80 -0.02 6.11
CA ASP A 314 17.73 -0.75 6.98
C ASP A 314 18.31 -1.98 6.26
N PRO A 315 19.62 -1.97 5.92
CA PRO A 315 20.27 -3.10 5.25
C PRO A 315 20.34 -4.37 6.11
N ARG A 316 20.06 -4.26 7.41
CA ARG A 316 20.01 -5.40 8.34
C ARG A 316 18.59 -5.94 8.54
N ALA A 317 17.58 -5.27 7.99
CA ALA A 317 16.21 -5.76 8.09
C ALA A 317 16.10 -7.11 7.39
N SER A 318 15.37 -8.03 8.02
CA SER A 318 15.02 -9.30 7.39
C SER A 318 14.22 -9.04 6.11
N VAL A 319 14.74 -9.52 4.99
CA VAL A 319 14.10 -9.42 3.68
C VAL A 319 12.82 -10.23 3.70
N ALA A 320 11.68 -9.58 3.46
CA ALA A 320 10.41 -10.26 3.32
C ALA A 320 10.44 -11.19 2.09
N PRO A 321 9.71 -12.32 2.10
CA PRO A 321 9.64 -13.18 0.94
C PRO A 321 9.13 -12.38 -0.29
N PRO A 322 9.65 -12.66 -1.49
CA PRO A 322 9.18 -12.02 -2.72
C PRO A 322 7.67 -12.14 -2.87
N VAL A 323 7.05 -11.11 -3.44
CA VAL A 323 5.63 -11.12 -3.79
C VAL A 323 5.48 -11.66 -5.20
N ASP A 324 4.62 -12.66 -5.41
CA ASP A 324 4.12 -12.96 -6.74
C ASP A 324 3.11 -11.87 -7.15
N LEU A 325 3.65 -10.78 -7.71
CA LEU A 325 2.86 -9.61 -8.09
C LEU A 325 1.75 -9.97 -9.08
N ALA A 326 2.02 -10.88 -10.03
CA ALA A 326 1.04 -11.29 -11.02
C ALA A 326 -0.14 -12.02 -10.35
N ALA A 327 0.14 -12.96 -9.44
CA ALA A 327 -0.90 -13.67 -8.70
C ALA A 327 -1.73 -12.71 -7.83
N VAL A 328 -1.08 -11.82 -7.09
CA VAL A 328 -1.78 -10.84 -6.22
C VAL A 328 -2.63 -9.87 -7.03
N LEU A 329 -2.10 -9.33 -8.14
CA LEU A 329 -2.84 -8.44 -9.01
C LEU A 329 -4.00 -9.16 -9.71
N SER A 330 -3.87 -10.45 -10.04
CA SER A 330 -4.98 -11.23 -10.62
C SER A 330 -6.16 -11.41 -9.66
N ILE A 331 -5.91 -11.51 -8.34
CA ILE A 331 -6.96 -11.52 -7.30
C ILE A 331 -7.68 -10.17 -7.27
N ALA A 332 -6.91 -9.07 -7.33
CA ALA A 332 -7.48 -7.73 -7.33
C ALA A 332 -8.29 -7.43 -8.60
N GLU A 333 -7.79 -7.81 -9.77
CA GLU A 333 -8.48 -7.67 -11.06
C GLU A 333 -9.73 -8.56 -11.15
N ALA A 334 -9.72 -9.75 -10.54
CA ALA A 334 -10.92 -10.60 -10.45
C ALA A 334 -12.02 -9.94 -9.62
N ALA A 335 -11.67 -9.26 -8.53
CA ALA A 335 -12.63 -8.48 -7.77
C ALA A 335 -13.22 -7.32 -8.61
N LEU A 336 -12.39 -6.59 -9.36
CA LEU A 336 -12.89 -5.51 -10.22
C LEU A 336 -13.74 -6.01 -11.39
N LEU A 337 -13.34 -7.10 -12.03
CA LEU A 337 -14.12 -7.72 -13.10
C LEU A 337 -15.47 -8.20 -12.55
N SER A 338 -15.47 -8.84 -11.37
CA SER A 338 -16.70 -9.31 -10.72
C SER A 338 -17.65 -8.16 -10.42
N ALA A 339 -17.14 -7.06 -9.87
CA ALA A 339 -17.94 -5.87 -9.61
C ALA A 339 -18.50 -5.22 -10.89
N ARG A 340 -17.86 -5.44 -12.04
CA ARG A 340 -18.34 -4.95 -13.35
C ARG A 340 -19.38 -5.88 -13.98
N THR A 341 -19.19 -7.19 -13.89
CA THR A 341 -20.03 -8.20 -14.55
C THR A 341 -21.20 -8.66 -13.69
N GLY A 342 -21.11 -8.47 -12.38
CA GLY A 342 -22.04 -9.04 -11.40
C GLY A 342 -21.96 -10.57 -11.32
N GLN A 343 -20.84 -11.16 -11.76
CA GLN A 343 -20.59 -12.60 -11.74
C GLN A 343 -19.37 -12.93 -10.89
N GLY A 344 -19.30 -14.18 -10.41
CA GLY A 344 -18.10 -14.66 -9.71
C GLY A 344 -16.95 -14.88 -10.69
N GLU A 345 -15.80 -14.26 -10.44
CA GLU A 345 -14.64 -14.30 -11.33
C GLU A 345 -13.46 -15.08 -10.74
N SER A 346 -12.68 -15.74 -11.61
CA SER A 346 -11.56 -16.60 -11.22
C SER A 346 -10.21 -15.91 -11.44
N PRO A 347 -9.40 -15.67 -10.38
CA PRO A 347 -8.05 -15.11 -10.50
C PRO A 347 -7.15 -15.92 -11.44
N ALA A 348 -7.24 -17.25 -11.41
CA ALA A 348 -6.48 -18.14 -12.29
C ALA A 348 -6.72 -17.86 -13.79
N THR A 349 -7.95 -17.50 -14.16
CA THR A 349 -8.31 -17.17 -15.55
C THR A 349 -7.66 -15.85 -15.97
N ILE A 350 -7.70 -14.84 -15.10
CA ILE A 350 -7.06 -13.53 -15.34
C ILE A 350 -5.54 -13.70 -15.47
N LEU A 351 -4.92 -14.45 -14.56
CA LEU A 351 -3.49 -14.72 -14.60
C LEU A 351 -3.07 -15.41 -15.92
N ARG A 352 -3.87 -16.36 -16.41
CA ARG A 352 -3.62 -17.02 -17.70
C ARG A 352 -3.73 -16.05 -18.87
N MET A 353 -4.73 -15.17 -18.86
CA MET A 353 -4.89 -14.13 -19.89
C MET A 353 -3.72 -13.14 -19.88
N ALA A 354 -3.33 -12.67 -18.68
CA ALA A 354 -2.20 -11.77 -18.48
C ALA A 354 -0.88 -12.33 -19.00
N ARG A 355 -0.63 -13.64 -18.82
CA ARG A 355 0.57 -14.33 -19.33
C ARG A 355 0.56 -14.60 -20.85
N SER A 356 -0.59 -14.43 -21.50
CA SER A 356 -0.75 -14.69 -22.94
C SER A 356 -0.70 -13.40 -23.78
N ALA A 357 -0.66 -12.24 -23.13
CA ALA A 357 -0.55 -10.92 -23.75
C ALA A 357 0.92 -10.52 -23.95
#